data_AF-A0A7H8NBN0-F1
#
_entry.id   AF-A0A7H8NBN0-F1
#
_cell.length_a   1.000
_cell.length_b   1.000
_cell.length_c   1.000
_cell.angle_alpha   90.00
_cell.angle_beta   90.00
_cell.angle_gamma   90.00
#
_symmetry.space_group_name_H-M   'P 1'
#
loop_
_entity.id
_entity.type
_entity.pdbx_description
1 polymer ?
#
loop_
_entity_poly.entity_id
_entity_poly.type
_entity_poly.pdbx_seq_one_letter_code
_entity_poly.pdbx_strand_id
1 'polypeptide(L)'
;MIGLGWVPPSEEGVMLLPAGCQWDAVRTSAAIADAAFQILDGTENCAAIIDPRTSSTYWLLPPGETAGFAHWERLGRYVTLLAAGSRTHYVGVPPSHRRTGPGLHWRITGEWSGRYLAQPYYLGAVLTSAVFFAHGPGALPTPCALCERELQPKESVTLTARRTPTDPPRTLTVHPACARTARLRASSQEPRP
;
A
#
# COMPACT_ATOMS: atom_id res chain seq x y z
N MET A 1 23.01 -6.57 -12.22
CA MET A 1 22.68 -7.97 -12.61
C MET A 1 21.20 -8.01 -12.92
N ILE A 2 20.85 -8.39 -14.15
CA ILE A 2 19.47 -8.50 -14.62
C ILE A 2 18.87 -9.76 -13.97
N GLY A 3 17.72 -9.61 -13.31
CA GLY A 3 17.07 -10.66 -12.53
C GLY A 3 16.76 -11.89 -13.38
N LEU A 4 17.41 -13.00 -13.06
CA LEU A 4 16.93 -14.33 -13.42
C LEU A 4 15.57 -14.49 -12.72
N GLY A 5 14.50 -14.51 -13.52
CA GLY A 5 13.13 -14.57 -13.04
C GLY A 5 12.94 -15.78 -12.13
N TRP A 6 12.63 -15.52 -10.87
CA TRP A 6 12.26 -16.59 -9.95
C TRP A 6 10.97 -17.26 -10.45
N VAL A 7 10.95 -18.59 -10.43
CA VAL A 7 9.82 -19.40 -10.87
C VAL A 7 9.27 -20.15 -9.65
N PRO A 8 7.93 -20.21 -9.48
CA PRO A 8 7.31 -21.00 -8.44
C PRO A 8 7.64 -22.49 -8.57
N PRO A 9 7.51 -23.27 -7.49
CA PRO A 9 7.49 -24.73 -7.58
C PRO A 9 6.62 -25.25 -8.71
N SER A 10 7.12 -26.29 -9.38
CA SER A 10 6.35 -27.13 -10.29
C SER A 10 5.65 -28.29 -9.58
N GLU A 11 6.05 -28.62 -8.35
CA GLU A 11 5.47 -29.70 -7.56
C GLU A 11 3.98 -29.49 -7.29
N GLU A 12 3.22 -30.58 -7.12
CA GLU A 12 1.76 -30.52 -6.91
C GLU A 12 1.36 -29.84 -5.57
N GLY A 13 2.31 -29.67 -4.64
CA GLY A 13 2.08 -29.13 -3.30
C GLY A 13 2.24 -27.62 -3.17
N VAL A 14 1.73 -27.06 -2.07
CA VAL A 14 2.18 -25.75 -1.59
C VAL A 14 3.54 -25.94 -0.92
N MET A 15 4.55 -25.16 -1.32
CA MET A 15 5.84 -25.14 -0.64
C MET A 15 5.93 -23.94 0.29
N LEU A 16 6.41 -24.17 1.52
CA LEU A 16 6.65 -23.11 2.47
C LEU A 16 8.05 -22.53 2.25
N LEU A 17 8.13 -21.30 1.72
CA LEU A 17 9.40 -20.69 1.30
C LEU A 17 9.70 -19.42 2.11
N PRO A 18 10.96 -19.18 2.51
CA PRO A 18 11.33 -18.01 3.28
C PRO A 18 11.37 -16.74 2.42
N ALA A 19 10.71 -15.69 2.89
CA ALA A 19 10.85 -14.34 2.36
C ALA A 19 12.24 -13.76 2.73
N GLY A 20 12.77 -12.88 1.90
CA GLY A 20 14.10 -12.28 2.07
C GLY A 20 15.25 -13.08 1.46
N CYS A 21 14.97 -14.24 0.85
CA CYS A 21 15.99 -15.05 0.18
C CYS A 21 15.95 -14.80 -1.33
N GLN A 22 14.99 -15.43 -2.02
CA GLN A 22 14.86 -15.31 -3.48
C GLN A 22 13.93 -14.17 -3.88
N TRP A 23 13.11 -13.69 -2.95
CA TRP A 23 12.12 -12.63 -3.11
C TRP A 23 11.77 -12.06 -1.74
N ASP A 24 11.31 -10.82 -1.74
CA ASP A 24 10.55 -10.25 -0.63
C ASP A 24 9.06 -10.36 -0.92
N ALA A 25 8.20 -10.09 0.05
CA ALA A 25 6.76 -10.03 -0.18
C ALA A 25 6.09 -8.87 0.55
N VAL A 26 5.04 -8.36 -0.07
CA VAL A 26 4.09 -7.44 0.55
C VAL A 26 2.80 -8.22 0.78
N ARG A 27 2.32 -8.26 2.02
CA ARG A 27 1.02 -8.85 2.36
C ARG A 27 -0.03 -7.75 2.51
N THR A 28 -1.18 -7.92 1.86
CA THR A 28 -2.36 -7.05 1.99
C THR A 28 -3.58 -7.84 2.42
N SER A 29 -4.62 -7.15 2.92
CA SER A 29 -5.94 -7.78 3.09
C SER A 29 -6.60 -8.05 1.74
N ALA A 30 -7.59 -8.95 1.73
CA ALA A 30 -8.41 -9.22 0.55
C ALA A 30 -9.07 -7.94 -0.01
N ALA A 31 -9.61 -7.07 0.86
CA ALA A 31 -10.25 -5.82 0.41
C ALA A 31 -9.31 -4.89 -0.36
N ILE A 32 -8.07 -4.73 0.10
CA ILE A 32 -7.06 -3.95 -0.61
C ILE A 32 -6.65 -4.66 -1.90
N ALA A 33 -6.50 -5.98 -1.88
CA ALA A 33 -6.14 -6.75 -3.06
C ALA A 33 -7.23 -6.68 -4.14
N ASP A 34 -8.50 -6.78 -3.79
CA ASP A 34 -9.60 -6.67 -4.75
C ASP A 34 -9.66 -5.30 -5.41
N ALA A 35 -9.46 -4.22 -4.64
CA ALA A 35 -9.32 -2.88 -5.21
C ALA A 35 -8.09 -2.76 -6.11
N ALA A 36 -6.97 -3.38 -5.73
CA ALA A 36 -5.76 -3.42 -6.56
C ALA A 36 -5.99 -4.17 -7.87
N PHE A 37 -6.69 -5.30 -7.84
CA PHE A 37 -6.99 -6.07 -9.05
C PHE A 37 -7.90 -5.31 -10.02
N GLN A 38 -8.88 -4.55 -9.53
CA GLN A 38 -9.70 -3.68 -10.38
C GLN A 38 -8.87 -2.61 -11.11
N ILE A 39 -7.78 -2.13 -10.50
CA ILE A 39 -6.86 -1.16 -11.11
C ILE A 39 -5.92 -1.86 -12.12
N LEU A 40 -5.51 -3.08 -11.80
CA LEU A 40 -4.58 -3.87 -12.59
C LEU A 40 -5.22 -4.53 -13.82
N ASP A 41 -6.54 -4.73 -13.81
CA ASP A 41 -7.26 -5.35 -14.91
C ASP A 41 -7.02 -4.60 -16.23
N GLY A 42 -6.46 -5.30 -17.22
CA GLY A 42 -6.10 -4.73 -18.53
C GLY A 42 -4.76 -3.96 -18.59
N THR A 43 -3.93 -4.03 -17.54
CA THR A 43 -2.63 -3.34 -17.47
C THR A 43 -1.46 -4.33 -17.31
N GLU A 44 -0.29 -3.85 -16.87
CA GLU A 44 0.91 -4.69 -16.71
C GLU A 44 0.66 -5.91 -15.81
N ASN A 45 1.42 -6.96 -16.11
CA ASN A 45 1.32 -8.24 -15.43
C ASN A 45 1.71 -8.13 -13.96
N CYS A 46 0.77 -8.48 -13.08
CA CYS A 46 1.06 -8.71 -11.68
C CYS A 46 0.51 -10.08 -11.27
N ALA A 47 1.37 -10.87 -10.63
CA ALA A 47 1.01 -12.14 -10.01
C ALA A 47 0.94 -11.93 -8.49
N ALA A 48 -0.09 -12.50 -7.88
CA ALA A 48 -0.23 -12.53 -6.43
C ALA A 48 -0.68 -13.90 -5.96
N ILE A 49 -0.29 -14.27 -4.75
CA ILE A 49 -0.77 -15.47 -4.08
C ILE A 49 -1.97 -15.07 -3.23
N ILE A 50 -3.12 -15.68 -3.50
CA ILE A 50 -4.32 -15.54 -2.69
C ILE A 50 -4.32 -16.62 -1.62
N ASP A 51 -4.47 -16.23 -0.35
CA ASP A 51 -4.77 -17.11 0.78
C ASP A 51 -6.23 -16.92 1.22
N PRO A 52 -7.16 -17.78 0.75
CA PRO A 52 -8.56 -17.68 1.14
C PRO A 52 -8.78 -17.88 2.65
N ARG A 53 -7.93 -18.66 3.31
CA ARG A 53 -8.09 -19.02 4.73
C ARG A 53 -7.79 -17.84 5.64
N THR A 54 -6.80 -17.01 5.30
CA THR A 54 -6.45 -15.82 6.09
C THR A 54 -6.96 -14.52 5.47
N SER A 55 -7.73 -14.61 4.38
CA SER A 55 -8.18 -13.45 3.58
C SER A 55 -7.04 -12.48 3.28
N SER A 56 -5.87 -13.04 2.95
CA SER A 56 -4.64 -12.30 2.69
C SER A 56 -4.16 -12.53 1.27
N THR A 57 -3.51 -11.51 0.71
CA THR A 57 -2.86 -11.59 -0.60
C THR A 57 -1.39 -11.26 -0.43
N TYR A 58 -0.53 -12.06 -1.05
CA TYR A 58 0.91 -11.88 -1.04
C TYR A 58 1.40 -11.51 -2.43
N TRP A 59 2.06 -10.37 -2.52
CA TRP A 59 2.68 -9.86 -3.74
C TRP A 59 4.18 -10.07 -3.60
N LEU A 60 4.76 -10.89 -4.47
CA LEU A 60 6.20 -11.16 -4.40
C LEU A 60 6.97 -10.06 -5.13
N LEU A 61 8.10 -9.66 -4.58
CA LEU A 61 8.99 -8.64 -5.11
C LEU A 61 10.41 -9.20 -5.27
N PRO A 62 11.25 -8.61 -6.13
CA PRO A 62 12.67 -8.90 -6.12
C PRO A 62 13.27 -8.73 -4.71
N PRO A 63 14.31 -9.50 -4.36
CA PRO A 63 14.86 -9.48 -3.01
C PRO A 63 15.48 -8.10 -2.70
N GLY A 64 15.21 -7.60 -1.49
CA GLY A 64 15.67 -6.29 -1.02
C GLY A 64 14.77 -5.11 -1.38
N GLU A 65 13.74 -5.30 -2.22
CA GLU A 65 12.86 -4.23 -2.69
C GLU A 65 11.80 -3.78 -1.66
N THR A 66 11.75 -4.43 -0.50
CA THR A 66 10.97 -3.95 0.64
C THR A 66 11.76 -3.04 1.58
N ALA A 67 13.10 -3.03 1.49
CA ALA A 67 13.96 -2.20 2.32
C ALA A 67 14.25 -0.83 1.67
N GLY A 68 14.24 0.24 2.47
CA GLY A 68 14.71 1.56 2.03
C GLY A 68 13.72 2.38 1.18
N PHE A 69 12.49 1.91 1.01
CA PHE A 69 11.47 2.59 0.21
C PHE A 69 10.44 3.30 1.09
N ALA A 70 10.51 4.63 1.11
CA ALA A 70 9.55 5.49 1.83
C ALA A 70 8.08 5.25 1.44
N HIS A 71 7.83 4.73 0.23
CA HIS A 71 6.46 4.44 -0.21
C HIS A 71 5.82 3.27 0.57
N TRP A 72 6.59 2.28 1.01
CA TRP A 72 6.07 1.19 1.84
C TRP A 72 5.73 1.66 3.25
N GLU A 73 6.53 2.56 3.83
CA GLU A 73 6.29 3.15 5.15
C GLU A 73 4.94 3.89 5.16
N ARG A 74 4.66 4.66 4.10
CA ARG A 74 3.37 5.35 3.90
C ARG A 74 2.18 4.39 3.88
N LEU A 75 2.38 3.17 3.42
CA LEU A 75 1.37 2.11 3.35
C LEU A 75 1.32 1.24 4.63
N GLY A 76 2.20 1.44 5.61
CA GLY A 76 2.48 0.50 6.69
C GLY A 76 1.29 0.08 7.56
N ARG A 77 0.20 0.86 7.59
CA ARG A 77 -1.06 0.48 8.28
C ARG A 77 -1.93 -0.53 7.48
N TYR A 78 -1.68 -0.68 6.19
CA TYR A 78 -2.47 -1.47 5.25
C TYR A 78 -1.69 -2.66 4.66
N VAL A 79 -0.37 -2.59 4.73
CA VAL A 79 0.51 -3.62 4.19
C VAL A 79 1.45 -4.14 5.26
N THR A 80 1.83 -5.42 5.17
CA THR A 80 2.88 -6.02 5.98
C THR A 80 4.03 -6.42 5.08
N LEU A 81 5.22 -5.89 5.32
CA LEU A 81 6.43 -6.26 4.57
C LEU A 81 7.02 -7.55 5.15
N LEU A 82 7.35 -8.49 4.28
CA LEU A 82 7.96 -9.77 4.60
C LEU A 82 9.29 -9.83 3.85
N ALA A 83 10.39 -9.71 4.60
CA ALA A 83 11.73 -9.52 4.04
C ALA A 83 12.79 -10.18 4.91
N ALA A 84 14.04 -10.12 4.47
CA ALA A 84 15.18 -10.47 5.29
C ALA A 84 15.29 -9.53 6.50
N GLY A 85 15.52 -10.09 7.68
CA GLY A 85 15.60 -9.33 8.93
C GLY A 85 15.82 -10.21 10.14
N SER A 86 15.55 -9.68 11.34
CA SER A 86 15.73 -10.42 12.61
C SER A 86 14.81 -11.63 12.78
N ARG A 87 13.72 -11.70 11.99
CA ARG A 87 12.77 -12.82 11.97
C ARG A 87 12.51 -13.25 10.54
N THR A 88 12.73 -14.54 10.26
CA THR A 88 12.37 -15.15 8.98
C THR A 88 10.85 -15.29 8.88
N HIS A 89 10.29 -14.79 7.79
CA HIS A 89 8.88 -14.97 7.45
C HIS A 89 8.76 -16.03 6.37
N TYR A 90 7.76 -16.88 6.45
CA TYR A 90 7.51 -17.90 5.45
C TYR A 90 6.18 -17.63 4.74
N VAL A 91 6.16 -17.81 3.42
CA VAL A 91 4.95 -17.72 2.60
C VAL A 91 4.71 -19.09 1.97
N GLY A 92 3.45 -19.55 2.01
CA GLY A 92 3.04 -20.73 1.27
C GLY A 92 2.92 -20.37 -0.21
N VAL A 93 3.80 -20.94 -1.03
CA VAL A 93 3.85 -20.71 -2.47
C VAL A 93 3.17 -21.88 -3.18
N PRO A 94 2.08 -21.63 -3.91
CA PRO A 94 1.38 -22.69 -4.66
C PRO A 94 2.11 -23.06 -5.95
N PRO A 95 1.79 -24.23 -6.53
CA PRO A 95 2.31 -24.64 -7.83
C PRO A 95 2.03 -23.57 -8.89
N SER A 96 2.94 -23.39 -9.85
CA SER A 96 2.80 -22.40 -10.92
C SER A 96 1.48 -22.50 -11.70
N HIS A 97 0.95 -23.72 -11.87
CA HIS A 97 -0.29 -24.00 -12.59
C HIS A 97 -1.57 -23.77 -11.76
N ARG A 98 -1.46 -23.62 -10.43
CA ARG A 98 -2.63 -23.49 -9.55
C ARG A 98 -3.16 -22.05 -9.57
N ARG A 99 -4.17 -21.82 -10.40
CA ARG A 99 -4.82 -20.50 -10.59
C ARG A 99 -6.11 -20.29 -9.80
N THR A 100 -6.64 -21.35 -9.18
CA THR A 100 -7.95 -21.33 -8.53
C THR A 100 -7.92 -22.04 -7.17
N GLY A 101 -8.89 -21.70 -6.32
CA GLY A 101 -9.09 -22.29 -4.99
C GLY A 101 -9.52 -23.78 -5.03
N PRO A 102 -9.72 -24.42 -3.85
CA PRO A 102 -10.02 -23.78 -2.56
C PRO A 102 -8.80 -23.41 -1.68
N GLY A 103 -7.57 -23.75 -2.10
CA GLY A 103 -6.34 -23.45 -1.37
C GLY A 103 -5.61 -22.19 -1.83
N LEU A 104 -4.35 -22.04 -1.37
CA LEU A 104 -3.42 -21.04 -1.90
C LEU A 104 -3.32 -21.17 -3.42
N HIS A 105 -3.49 -20.07 -4.15
CA HIS A 105 -3.45 -20.07 -5.61
C HIS A 105 -2.94 -18.74 -6.16
N TRP A 106 -2.45 -18.77 -7.39
CA TRP A 106 -2.02 -17.59 -8.12
C TRP A 106 -3.22 -16.87 -8.74
N ARG A 107 -3.34 -15.57 -8.47
CA ARG A 107 -4.15 -14.66 -9.27
C ARG A 107 -3.24 -13.80 -10.13
N ILE A 108 -3.56 -13.70 -11.42
CA ILE A 108 -2.74 -13.05 -12.45
C ILE A 108 -3.61 -12.08 -13.21
N THR A 109 -3.10 -10.87 -13.41
CA THR A 109 -3.75 -9.83 -14.22
C THR A 109 -3.09 -9.68 -15.57
N GLY A 110 -3.87 -9.24 -16.57
CA GLY A 110 -3.37 -8.99 -17.92
C GLY A 110 -2.97 -10.25 -18.70
N GLU A 111 -2.27 -10.04 -19.82
CA GLU A 111 -1.72 -11.13 -20.65
C GLU A 111 -0.45 -11.70 -20.04
N TRP A 112 -0.53 -12.95 -19.57
CA TRP A 112 0.51 -13.57 -18.75
C TRP A 112 1.92 -13.53 -19.37
N SER A 113 2.83 -12.76 -18.75
CA SER A 113 4.24 -12.61 -19.19
C SER A 113 5.22 -13.68 -18.67
N GLY A 114 4.76 -14.61 -17.82
CA GLY A 114 5.64 -15.58 -17.16
C GLY A 114 6.36 -15.07 -15.91
N ARG A 115 6.12 -13.81 -15.49
CA ARG A 115 6.80 -13.19 -14.34
C ARG A 115 5.96 -13.24 -13.07
N TYR A 116 6.51 -13.83 -12.02
CA TYR A 116 5.83 -13.96 -10.71
C TYR A 116 6.22 -12.87 -9.69
N LEU A 117 7.31 -12.15 -9.95
CA LEU A 117 7.73 -11.02 -9.12
C LEU A 117 7.17 -9.74 -9.71
N ALA A 118 6.44 -8.98 -8.90
CA ALA A 118 5.90 -7.68 -9.27
C ALA A 118 7.00 -6.62 -9.31
N GLN A 119 6.82 -5.60 -10.15
CA GLN A 119 7.69 -4.44 -10.15
C GLN A 119 7.37 -3.56 -8.93
N PRO A 120 8.34 -3.28 -8.02
CA PRO A 120 8.07 -2.64 -6.73
C PRO A 120 7.39 -1.28 -6.83
N TYR A 121 7.90 -0.39 -7.68
CA TYR A 121 7.35 0.96 -7.86
C TYR A 121 5.92 0.93 -8.40
N TYR A 122 5.68 0.09 -9.41
CA TYR A 122 4.36 -0.05 -10.00
C TYR A 122 3.35 -0.62 -9.00
N LEU A 123 3.73 -1.70 -8.30
CA LEU A 123 2.90 -2.27 -7.24
C LEU A 123 2.63 -1.26 -6.13
N GLY A 124 3.64 -0.50 -5.69
CA GLY A 124 3.48 0.54 -4.67
C GLY A 124 2.46 1.61 -5.08
N ALA A 125 2.47 2.04 -6.34
CA ALA A 125 1.50 2.99 -6.89
C ALA A 125 0.08 2.39 -6.93
N VAL A 126 -0.05 1.14 -7.39
CA VAL A 126 -1.33 0.42 -7.43
C VAL A 126 -1.91 0.24 -6.04
N LEU A 127 -1.11 -0.21 -5.06
CA LEU A 127 -1.56 -0.41 -3.68
C LEU A 127 -1.92 0.92 -2.99
N THR A 128 -1.23 2.01 -3.33
CA THR A 128 -1.58 3.37 -2.90
C THR A 128 -2.98 3.76 -3.39
N SER A 129 -3.25 3.57 -4.68
CA SER A 129 -4.56 3.83 -5.28
C SER A 129 -5.65 2.90 -4.74
N ALA A 130 -5.33 1.63 -4.51
CA ALA A 130 -6.24 0.65 -3.94
C ALA A 130 -6.66 1.02 -2.50
N VAL A 131 -5.71 1.47 -1.68
CA VAL A 131 -5.99 2.00 -0.34
C VAL A 131 -6.89 3.23 -0.40
N PHE A 132 -6.61 4.15 -1.33
CA PHE A 132 -7.45 5.33 -1.53
C PHE A 132 -8.88 4.93 -1.93
N PHE A 133 -9.04 3.97 -2.85
CA PHE A 133 -10.34 3.50 -3.28
C PHE A 133 -11.12 2.79 -2.15
N ALA A 134 -10.45 1.93 -1.38
CA ALA A 134 -11.07 1.16 -0.32
C ALA A 134 -11.39 1.96 0.96
N HIS A 135 -10.66 3.05 1.23
CA HIS A 135 -10.73 3.78 2.51
C HIS A 135 -10.89 5.31 2.40
N GLY A 136 -10.87 5.85 1.18
CA GLY A 136 -11.06 7.28 0.90
C GLY A 136 -9.80 8.15 1.06
N PRO A 137 -9.93 9.47 0.80
CA PRO A 137 -8.80 10.42 0.74
C PRO A 137 -8.05 10.64 2.06
N GLY A 138 -8.64 10.28 3.19
CA GLY A 138 -7.99 10.33 4.51
C GLY A 138 -7.22 9.06 4.86
N ALA A 139 -7.14 8.06 3.99
CA ALA A 139 -6.56 6.76 4.32
C ALA A 139 -5.04 6.79 4.52
N LEU A 140 -4.34 7.61 3.74
CA LEU A 140 -2.88 7.66 3.73
C LEU A 140 -2.37 8.91 4.45
N PRO A 141 -1.15 8.88 4.99
CA PRO A 141 -0.52 10.07 5.52
C PRO A 141 -0.54 11.22 4.50
N THR A 142 -0.72 12.45 4.93
CA THR A 142 -0.68 13.62 4.04
C THR A 142 0.22 14.69 4.65
N PRO A 143 0.81 15.60 3.87
CA PRO A 143 1.50 16.72 4.48
C PRO A 143 0.48 17.62 5.19
N CYS A 144 0.81 18.02 6.42
CA CYS A 144 0.02 19.01 7.13
C CYS A 144 0.03 20.33 6.37
N ALA A 145 -1.16 20.86 6.05
CA ALA A 145 -1.29 22.08 5.24
C ALA A 145 -0.67 23.35 5.85
N LEU A 146 -0.23 23.30 7.11
CA LEU A 146 0.34 24.45 7.84
C LEU A 146 1.82 24.30 8.22
N CYS A 147 2.35 23.08 8.28
CA CYS A 147 3.76 22.87 8.68
C CYS A 147 4.51 21.86 7.81
N GLU A 148 3.85 21.32 6.78
CA GLU A 148 4.38 20.39 5.77
C GLU A 148 4.88 19.04 6.31
N ARG A 149 4.96 18.88 7.63
CA ARG A 149 5.26 17.59 8.28
C ARG A 149 4.15 16.57 8.02
N GLU A 150 4.55 15.30 7.97
CA GLU A 150 3.62 14.20 7.77
C GLU A 150 2.53 14.16 8.85
N LEU A 151 1.29 13.99 8.39
CA LEU A 151 0.09 13.95 9.19
C LEU A 151 -0.51 12.55 9.11
N GLN A 152 -0.57 11.88 10.27
CA GLN A 152 -1.21 10.59 10.37
C GLN A 152 -2.75 10.77 10.31
N PRO A 153 -3.45 9.99 9.47
CA PRO A 153 -4.90 10.07 9.32
C PRO A 153 -5.71 10.11 10.60
N LYS A 154 -5.41 9.20 11.54
CA LYS A 154 -6.16 9.03 12.80
C LYS A 154 -6.04 10.24 13.73
N GLU A 155 -5.02 11.07 13.54
CA GLU A 155 -4.71 12.20 14.40
C GLU A 155 -4.99 13.54 13.71
N SER A 156 -5.51 13.51 12.49
CA SER A 156 -5.76 14.70 11.69
C SER A 156 -7.03 15.43 12.10
N VAL A 157 -6.99 16.76 12.01
CA VAL A 157 -8.15 17.63 12.19
C VAL A 157 -8.36 18.43 10.93
N THR A 158 -9.63 18.58 10.55
CA THR A 158 -10.04 19.37 9.41
C THR A 158 -10.32 20.81 9.82
N LEU A 159 -9.75 21.76 9.10
CA LEU A 159 -10.05 23.18 9.20
C LEU A 159 -10.70 23.68 7.93
N THR A 160 -11.70 24.54 8.08
CA THR A 160 -12.21 25.34 6.97
C THR A 160 -11.50 26.69 7.00
N ALA A 161 -10.77 27.00 5.93
CA ALA A 161 -10.02 28.24 5.80
C ALA A 161 -10.44 29.01 4.55
N ARG A 162 -10.36 30.34 4.62
CA ARG A 162 -10.47 31.24 3.48
C ARG A 162 -9.20 32.09 3.41
N ARG A 163 -8.72 32.37 2.20
CA ARG A 163 -7.57 33.27 2.03
C ARG A 163 -8.00 34.74 2.10
N THR A 164 -9.20 35.04 1.61
CA THR A 164 -9.88 36.34 1.69
C THR A 164 -11.36 36.13 2.02
N PRO A 165 -12.10 37.14 2.50
CA PRO A 165 -13.54 37.00 2.77
C PRO A 165 -14.38 36.55 1.56
N THR A 166 -13.93 36.92 0.35
CA THR A 166 -14.60 36.60 -0.91
C THR A 166 -14.23 35.23 -1.48
N ASP A 167 -13.13 34.63 -1.04
CA ASP A 167 -12.69 33.32 -1.53
C ASP A 167 -13.59 32.18 -1.01
N PRO A 168 -13.84 31.13 -1.83
CA PRO A 168 -14.56 29.96 -1.38
C PRO A 168 -13.81 29.27 -0.23
N PRO A 169 -14.55 28.70 0.74
CA PRO A 169 -13.93 27.99 1.85
C PRO A 169 -13.20 26.75 1.33
N ARG A 170 -11.97 26.55 1.79
CA ARG A 170 -11.17 25.35 1.51
C ARG A 170 -11.02 24.51 2.76
N THR A 171 -11.12 23.21 2.56
CA THR A 171 -10.92 22.20 3.60
C THR A 171 -9.44 21.86 3.67
N LEU A 172 -8.81 22.13 4.81
CA LEU A 172 -7.40 21.84 5.08
C LEU A 172 -7.29 20.74 6.12
N THR A 173 -6.40 19.78 5.89
CA THR A 173 -6.08 18.72 6.85
C THR A 173 -4.79 19.07 7.57
N VAL A 174 -4.83 19.17 8.90
CA VAL A 174 -3.72 19.68 9.72
C VAL A 174 -3.56 18.89 11.02
N HIS A 175 -2.39 19.03 11.69
CA HIS A 175 -2.22 18.53 13.05
C HIS A 175 -3.13 19.29 14.05
N PRO A 176 -3.57 18.65 15.15
CA PRO A 176 -4.35 19.33 16.20
C PRO A 176 -3.64 20.53 16.80
N ALA A 177 -2.31 20.45 16.95
CA ALA A 177 -1.49 21.57 17.44
C ALA A 177 -1.48 22.75 16.44
N CYS A 178 -1.28 22.46 15.15
CA CYS A 178 -1.33 23.48 14.10
C CYS A 178 -2.72 24.15 14.03
N ALA A 179 -3.78 23.36 14.21
CA ALA A 179 -5.14 23.88 14.24
C ALA A 179 -5.37 24.86 15.40
N ARG A 180 -4.89 24.54 16.60
CA ARG A 180 -4.97 25.46 17.75
C ARG A 180 -4.26 26.78 17.48
N THR A 181 -3.02 26.72 16.97
CA THR A 181 -2.23 27.92 16.64
C THR A 181 -2.92 28.79 15.59
N ALA A 182 -3.49 28.19 14.54
CA ALA A 182 -4.20 28.92 13.50
C ALA A 182 -5.45 29.64 14.03
N ARG A 183 -6.25 28.97 14.87
CA ARG A 183 -7.44 29.56 15.49
C ARG A 183 -7.10 30.74 16.41
N LEU A 184 -6.04 30.60 17.22
CA LEU A 184 -5.58 31.69 18.11
C LEU A 184 -5.17 32.94 17.33
N ARG A 185 -4.51 32.77 16.17
CA ARG A 185 -4.15 33.90 15.29
C ARG A 185 -5.38 34.57 14.69
N ALA A 186 -6.36 33.80 14.24
CA ALA A 186 -7.60 34.34 13.69
C ALA A 186 -8.37 35.18 14.73
N SER A 187 -8.53 34.69 15.96
CA SER A 187 -9.19 35.43 17.05
C SER A 187 -8.43 36.67 17.50
N SER A 188 -7.12 36.75 17.24
CA SER A 188 -6.30 37.94 17.55
C SER A 188 -6.36 39.02 16.46
N GLN A 189 -6.86 38.68 15.27
CA GLN A 189 -6.99 39.58 14.12
C GLN A 189 -8.41 40.13 13.94
N GLU A 190 -9.37 39.74 14.77
CA GLU A 190 -10.71 40.29 14.75
C GLU A 190 -10.66 41.75 15.25
N PRO A 191 -11.13 42.74 14.47
CA PRO A 191 -11.10 44.12 14.89
C PRO A 191 -11.97 44.26 16.15
N ARG A 192 -11.38 44.83 17.22
CA ARG A 192 -12.17 45.25 18.39
C ARG A 192 -13.20 46.29 17.93
N PRO A 193 -14.44 46.22 18.44
CA PRO A 193 -15.53 47.11 18.06
C PRO A 193 -15.20 48.58 18.34
#